data_AF-A0A934LP92-F1
#
_entry.id   AF-A0A934LP92-F1
#
_cell.length_a   1.000
_cell.length_b   1.000
_cell.length_c   1.000
_cell.angle_alpha   90.00
_cell.angle_beta   90.00
_cell.angle_gamma   90.00
#
_symmetry.space_group_name_H-M   'P 1'
#
loop_
_entity.id
_entity.type
_entity.pdbx_description
1 polymer ?
#
loop_
_entity_poly.entity_id
_entity_poly.type
_entity_poly.pdbx_seq_one_letter_code
_entity_poly.pdbx_strand_id
1 'polypeptide(L)' 'MRRMFGFLIGIVVGALVGSTVALLLTPESGEQLRGEIRERGNLFLADIRHAADSRRIELQSRLEELRAPKG' A
#
# COMPACT_ATOMS: atom_id res chain seq x y z
N MET A 1 28.47 35.37 -22.16
CA MET A 1 27.71 35.85 -20.99
C MET A 1 26.20 35.94 -21.26
N ARG A 2 25.73 36.71 -22.26
CA ARG A 2 24.27 36.89 -22.54
C ARG A 2 23.47 35.59 -22.77
N ARG A 3 24.06 34.60 -23.47
CA ARG A 3 23.42 33.29 -23.70
C ARG A 3 23.28 32.45 -22.42
N MET A 4 24.29 32.50 -21.56
CA MET A 4 24.27 31.84 -20.25
C MET A 4 23.16 32.42 -19.36
N PHE A 5 22.98 33.74 -19.42
CA PHE A 5 21.95 34.44 -18.65
C PHE A 5 20.53 34.07 -19.12
N GLY A 6 20.30 33.99 -20.44
CA GLY A 6 19.03 33.51 -20.99
C GLY A 6 18.72 32.05 -20.61
N PHE A 7 19.74 31.20 -20.53
CA PHE A 7 19.60 29.81 -20.08
C PHE A 7 19.20 29.72 -18.60
N LEU A 8 19.84 30.49 -17.71
CA LEU A 8 19.48 30.54 -16.29
C LEU A 8 18.05 31.03 -16.07
N ILE A 9 17.62 32.05 -16.82
CA ILE A 9 16.23 32.52 -16.79
C ILE A 9 15.27 31.40 -17.20
N GLY A 10 15.60 30.65 -18.25
CA GLY A 10 14.82 29.48 -18.68
C GLY A 10 14.68 28.42 -17.60
N ILE A 11 15.75 28.10 -16.88
CA ILE A 11 15.71 27.16 -15.75
C ILE A 11 14.79 27.67 -14.65
N VAL A 12 14.92 28.94 -14.25
CA VAL A 12 14.11 29.51 -13.16
C VAL A 12 12.63 29.50 -13.53
N VAL A 13 12.29 29.93 -14.75
CA VAL A 13 10.90 29.93 -15.23
C VAL A 13 10.37 28.50 -15.34
N GLY A 14 11.15 27.58 -15.92
CA GLY A 14 10.76 26.17 -16.05
C GLY A 14 10.58 25.49 -14.69
N ALA A 15 11.46 25.74 -13.72
CA ALA A 15 11.34 25.22 -12.37
C ALA A 15 10.11 25.76 -11.64
N LEU A 16 9.78 27.04 -11.84
CA LEU A 16 8.63 27.69 -11.21
C LEU A 16 7.30 27.17 -11.79
N VAL A 17 7.20 27.04 -13.11
CA VAL A 17 6.02 26.45 -13.77
C VAL A 17 5.91 24.97 -13.42
N GLY A 18 7.01 24.21 -13.51
CA GLY A 18 7.05 22.79 -13.21
C GLY A 18 6.70 22.48 -11.76
N SER A 19 7.18 23.25 -10.80
CA SER A 19 6.84 23.07 -9.38
C SER A 19 5.38 23.42 -9.09
N THR A 20 4.83 24.45 -9.73
CA THR A 20 3.41 24.79 -9.59
C THR A 20 2.52 23.68 -10.12
N VAL A 21 2.82 23.15 -11.32
CA VAL A 21 2.12 21.99 -11.88
C VAL A 21 2.29 20.78 -10.98
N ALA A 22 3.51 20.50 -10.51
CA ALA A 22 3.76 19.40 -9.60
C ALA A 22 2.94 19.57 -8.32
N LEU A 23 2.91 20.73 -7.67
CA LEU A 23 2.12 20.93 -6.45
C LEU A 23 0.61 20.81 -6.69
N LEU A 24 0.11 21.25 -7.85
CA LEU A 24 -1.31 21.15 -8.20
C LEU A 24 -1.74 19.74 -8.60
N LEU A 25 -0.86 18.98 -9.25
CA LEU A 25 -1.13 17.59 -9.69
C LEU A 25 -0.61 16.55 -8.70
N THR A 26 0.22 16.93 -7.72
CA THR A 26 0.68 16.03 -6.66
C THR A 26 -0.56 15.66 -5.87
N PRO A 27 -0.87 14.37 -5.77
CA PRO A 27 -2.12 13.95 -5.15
C PRO A 27 -2.12 14.28 -3.65
N GLU A 28 -2.98 15.20 -3.20
CA GLU A 28 -3.52 15.17 -1.84
C GLU A 28 -4.18 13.81 -1.56
N SER A 29 -4.70 13.17 -2.61
CA SER A 29 -5.24 11.80 -2.59
C SER A 29 -4.22 10.74 -2.19
N GLY A 30 -2.93 11.09 -1.97
CA GLY A 30 -1.97 10.21 -1.30
C GLY A 30 -2.44 9.76 0.09
N GLU A 31 -3.03 10.64 0.90
CA GLU A 31 -3.51 10.26 2.24
C GLU A 31 -4.79 9.41 2.17
N GLN A 32 -5.74 9.73 1.28
CA GLN A 32 -6.91 8.87 1.05
C GLN A 32 -6.54 7.52 0.46
N LEU A 33 -5.65 7.48 -0.54
CA LEU A 33 -5.17 6.25 -1.15
C LEU A 33 -4.37 5.41 -0.16
N ARG A 34 -3.54 6.03 0.68
CA ARG A 34 -2.87 5.35 1.80
C ARG A 34 -3.88 4.81 2.80
N GLY A 35 -4.93 5.58 3.09
CA GLY A 35 -6.07 5.17 3.92
C GLY A 35 -6.75 3.91 3.36
N GLU A 36 -7.15 3.94 2.10
CA GLU A 36 -7.78 2.80 1.43
C GLU A 36 -6.86 1.58 1.36
N ILE A 37 -5.58 1.76 1.03
CA ILE A 37 -4.60 0.67 1.00
C ILE A 37 -4.46 0.05 2.40
N ARG A 38 -4.40 0.87 3.44
CA ARG A 38 -4.27 0.41 4.82
C ARG A 38 -5.51 -0.32 5.30
N GLU A 39 -6.69 0.20 4.98
CA GLU A 39 -7.96 -0.43 5.31
C GLU A 39 -8.09 -1.79 4.61
N ARG A 40 -7.89 -1.83 3.29
CA ARG A 40 -7.90 -3.08 2.51
C ARG A 40 -6.86 -4.09 3.01
N GLY A 41 -5.66 -3.61 3.38
CA GLY A 41 -4.61 -4.45 3.94
C GLY A 41 -4.98 -5.05 5.31
N ASN A 42 -5.60 -4.26 6.18
CA ASN A 42 -6.07 -4.74 7.49
C ASN A 42 -7.18 -5.78 7.36
N LEU A 43 -8.16 -5.54 6.46
CA LEU A 43 -9.23 -6.50 6.18
C LEU A 43 -8.66 -7.82 5.66
N PHE A 44 -7.75 -7.77 4.70
CA PHE A 44 -7.10 -8.95 4.15
C PHE A 44 -6.32 -9.76 5.21
N LEU A 45 -5.60 -9.07 6.10
CA LEU A 45 -4.89 -9.71 7.23
C LEU A 45 -5.85 -10.38 8.21
N ALA A 46 -7.00 -9.77 8.48
CA ALA A 46 -8.03 -10.36 9.34
C ALA A 46 -8.61 -11.63 8.72
N ASP A 47 -8.92 -11.61 7.42
CA ASP A 47 -9.43 -12.77 6.69
C ASP A 47 -8.45 -13.94 6.70
N ILE A 48 -7.16 -13.67 6.48
CA ILE A 48 -6.11 -14.71 6.55
C ILE A 48 -6.05 -15.33 7.93
N ARG A 49 -6.10 -14.53 9.00
CA ARG A 49 -6.06 -15.04 10.38
C ARG A 49 -7.27 -15.92 10.68
N HIS A 50 -8.46 -15.47 10.31
CA HIS A 50 -9.68 -16.27 10.46
C HIS A 50 -9.62 -17.59 9.69
N ALA A 51 -9.10 -17.58 8.46
CA ALA A 51 -8.91 -18.78 7.68
C ALA A 51 -7.87 -19.72 8.33
N ALA A 52 -6.76 -19.19 8.83
CA ALA A 52 -5.73 -19.95 9.51
C ALA A 52 -6.24 -20.61 10.81
N ASP A 53 -7.02 -19.88 11.61
CA ASP A 53 -7.60 -20.40 12.85
C ASP A 53 -8.63 -21.49 12.56
N SER A 54 -9.51 -21.28 11.57
CA SER A 54 -10.46 -22.31 11.13
C SER A 54 -9.76 -23.58 10.67
N ARG A 55 -8.67 -23.45 9.91
CA ARG A 55 -7.85 -24.60 9.48
C ARG A 55 -7.17 -25.29 10.64
N ARG A 56 -6.68 -24.55 11.65
CA ARG A 56 -6.10 -25.15 12.85
C ARG A 56 -7.11 -26.01 13.60
N ILE A 57 -8.33 -25.52 13.79
CA ILE A 57 -9.40 -26.26 14.47
C ILE A 57 -9.74 -27.53 13.69
N GLU A 58 -9.88 -27.43 12.36
CA GLU A 58 -10.15 -28.58 11.51
C GLU A 58 -9.03 -29.65 11.60
N LEU A 59 -7.77 -29.22 11.57
CA LEU A 59 -6.62 -30.12 11.68
C LEU A 59 -6.49 -30.75 13.06
N GLN A 60 -6.81 -30.02 14.13
CA GLN A 60 -6.84 -30.57 15.49
C GLN A 60 -7.91 -31.66 15.61
N SER A 61 -9.12 -31.39 15.11
CA SER A 61 -10.21 -32.38 15.11
C SER A 61 -9.83 -33.66 14.34
N ARG A 62 -9.22 -33.53 13.15
CA ARG A 62 -8.73 -34.68 12.39
C ARG A 62 -7.61 -35.43 13.11
N LEU A 63 -6.71 -34.73 13.79
CA LEU A 63 -5.66 -35.36 14.59
C LEU A 63 -6.24 -36.16 15.76
N GLU A 64 -7.25 -35.64 16.44
CA GLU A 64 -7.96 -36.34 17.51
C GLU A 64 -8.67 -37.59 17.00
N GLU A 65 -9.33 -37.50 15.85
CA GLU A 65 -9.98 -38.65 15.20
C GLU A 65 -8.97 -39.75 14.82
N LEU A 66 -7.78 -39.38 14.34
CA LEU A 66 -6.71 -40.33 14.04
C LEU A 66 -6.01 -40.88 15.30
N ARG A 67 -6.01 -40.11 16.40
CA ARG A 67 -5.47 -40.53 17.70
C ARG A 67 -6.43 -41.42 18.49
N ALA A 68 -7.73 -41.36 18.20
CA ALA A 68 -8.69 -42.25 18.81
C ALA A 68 -8.30 -43.70 18.47
N PRO A 69 -8.10 -44.56 19.48
CA PRO A 69 -7.71 -45.95 19.24
C PRO A 69 -8.79 -46.62 18.39
N LYS A 70 -8.38 -47.17 17.24
CA LYS A 70 -9.19 -48.15 16.51
C LYS A 70 -9.28 -49.40 17.37
N GLY A 71 -10.28 -49.43 18.26
CA GLY A 71 -10.73 -50.61 18.99
C GLY A 71 -11.77 -51.35 18.17
#